data_AF-A0A7K4NPR2-F1
#
_entry.id   AF-A0A7K4NPR2-F1
#
_cell.length_a   1.000
_cell.length_b   1.000
_cell.length_c   1.000
_cell.angle_alpha   90.00
_cell.angle_beta   90.00
_cell.angle_gamma   90.00
#
_symmetry.space_group_name_H-M   'P 1'
#
loop_
_entity.id
_entity.type
_entity.pdbx_description
1 polymer ?
#
loop_
_entity_poly.entity_id
_entity_poly.type
_entity_poly.pdbx_seq_one_letter_code
_entity_poly.pdbx_strand_id
1 'polypeptide(L)'
;MKFLIFIILSLLITVSSPQVFAEELKMYTNQQIYSTQHPLLVYGTGPENSPLILRLFAPDGTIAEFEQIITNTDGSFSHKILDWPPSSTKYPFGTYTVEAITNVGESQKIDIKFASSTELELIPIERKITTQVFAPEMAAADRSFRVFVQVTSDGLLVSGDAKKVLSSSHIHSPDGKVQSLAMSMEMLHEGLYFVEYTPRIEGTYIFHMVAFSQGTQSHGSAATLVLGQDLGGISKQIVILDEVLTTASDNLNVLQTDIHGFGSTLEDASTTLRNSVTTIDASVSSMSLAVDNIEEASLQVNSLLFPIMGAIAVILALQISIIARRR
;
A
#
# COMPACT_ATOMS: atom_id res chain seq x y z
N MET A 1 24.84 16.73 78.81
CA MET A 1 23.97 17.93 78.71
C MET A 1 23.86 18.49 77.30
N LYS A 2 24.95 18.82 76.59
CA LYS A 2 24.88 19.42 75.24
C LYS A 2 24.13 18.58 74.19
N PHE A 3 24.30 17.25 74.20
CA PHE A 3 23.63 16.36 73.23
C PHE A 3 22.11 16.24 73.45
N LEU A 4 21.66 16.30 74.71
CA LEU A 4 20.24 16.25 75.07
C LEU A 4 19.50 17.52 74.62
N ILE A 5 20.18 18.67 74.69
CA ILE A 5 19.64 19.96 74.24
C ILE A 5 19.44 19.96 72.71
N PHE A 6 20.36 19.37 71.94
CA PHE A 6 20.20 19.27 70.48
C PHE A 6 19.05 18.36 70.06
N ILE A 7 18.81 17.26 70.78
CA ILE A 7 17.68 16.37 70.52
C ILE A 7 16.36 17.06 70.85
N ILE A 8 16.28 17.74 71.99
CA ILE A 8 15.08 18.48 72.40
C ILE A 8 14.80 19.63 71.44
N LEU A 9 15.83 20.35 70.97
CA LEU A 9 15.67 21.45 70.03
C LEU A 9 15.26 20.96 68.63
N SER A 10 15.80 19.83 68.17
CA SER A 10 15.39 19.17 66.92
C SER A 10 13.92 18.73 66.99
N LEU A 11 13.51 18.13 68.12
CA LEU A 11 12.12 17.73 68.34
C LEU A 11 11.18 18.93 68.48
N LEU A 12 11.63 20.04 69.07
CA LEU A 12 10.83 21.25 69.15
C LEU A 12 10.62 21.86 67.76
N ILE A 13 11.63 21.85 66.89
CA ILE A 13 11.52 22.36 65.50
C ILE A 13 10.56 21.50 64.69
N THR A 14 10.57 20.16 64.82
CA THR A 14 9.62 19.30 64.09
C THR A 14 8.18 19.43 64.60
N VAL A 15 7.98 19.72 65.88
CA VAL A 15 6.64 19.87 66.50
C VAL A 15 6.09 21.29 66.35
N SER A 16 6.94 22.30 66.20
CA SER A 16 6.54 23.71 65.95
C SER A 16 6.62 24.14 64.49
N SER A 17 7.01 23.23 63.59
CA SER A 17 6.81 23.42 62.16
C SER A 17 5.31 23.42 61.89
N PRO A 18 4.72 24.48 61.29
CA PRO A 18 3.35 24.39 60.81
C PRO A 18 3.31 23.24 59.81
N GLN A 19 2.69 22.12 60.18
CA GLN A 19 2.19 21.18 59.20
C GLN A 19 1.15 21.97 58.40
N VAL A 20 1.55 22.50 57.26
CA VAL A 20 0.64 23.05 56.26
C VAL A 20 -0.17 21.85 55.78
N PHE A 21 -1.26 21.54 56.49
CA PHE A 21 -2.34 20.76 55.94
C PHE A 21 -2.92 21.63 54.83
N ALA A 22 -2.44 21.43 53.59
CA ALA A 22 -3.20 21.88 52.45
C ALA A 22 -4.55 21.17 52.55
N GLU A 23 -5.62 21.95 52.68
CA GLU A 23 -6.97 21.41 52.70
C GLU A 23 -7.21 20.69 51.36
N GLU A 24 -7.44 19.38 51.43
CA GLU A 24 -7.63 18.52 50.26
C GLU A 24 -8.78 19.07 49.42
N LEU A 25 -8.53 19.28 48.12
CA LEU A 25 -9.55 19.79 47.21
C LEU A 25 -10.69 18.78 47.13
N LYS A 26 -11.89 19.22 47.50
CA LYS A 26 -13.15 18.47 47.34
C LYS A 26 -14.13 19.28 46.52
N MET A 27 -14.78 18.62 45.58
CA MET A 27 -15.72 19.17 44.64
C MET A 27 -16.93 18.24 44.54
N TYR A 28 -18.09 18.84 44.38
CA TYR A 28 -19.37 18.19 44.14
C TYR A 28 -20.17 19.03 43.14
N THR A 29 -21.12 18.39 42.49
CA THR A 29 -22.10 19.03 41.61
C THR A 29 -23.49 18.85 42.19
N ASN A 30 -24.41 19.80 41.96
CA ASN A 30 -25.77 19.72 42.49
C ASN A 30 -26.58 18.54 41.92
N GLN A 31 -26.21 18.02 40.75
CA GLN A 31 -26.79 16.84 40.12
C GLN A 31 -25.71 16.07 39.33
N GLN A 32 -26.02 14.85 38.93
CA GLN A 32 -25.17 14.09 38.00
C GLN A 32 -25.73 14.09 36.57
N ILE A 33 -27.05 14.26 36.41
CA ILE A 33 -27.74 14.33 35.12
C ILE A 33 -28.46 15.68 35.05
N TYR A 34 -28.25 16.41 33.96
CA TYR A 34 -28.76 17.75 33.74
C TYR A 34 -29.66 17.79 32.51
N SER A 35 -30.67 18.65 32.59
CA SER A 35 -31.49 19.14 31.48
C SER A 35 -31.49 20.67 31.51
N THR A 36 -32.17 21.31 30.55
CA THR A 36 -32.27 22.79 30.47
C THR A 36 -32.93 23.45 31.68
N GLN A 37 -33.54 22.68 32.59
CA GLN A 37 -34.28 23.21 33.74
C GLN A 37 -33.42 23.49 34.97
N HIS A 38 -32.26 22.84 35.08
CA HIS A 38 -31.42 22.90 36.29
C HIS A 38 -30.03 23.44 35.97
N PRO A 39 -29.59 24.55 36.58
CA PRO A 39 -28.23 25.04 36.38
C PRO A 39 -27.17 24.08 36.92
N LEU A 40 -25.99 24.09 36.32
CA LEU A 40 -24.79 23.45 36.83
C LEU A 40 -24.21 24.31 37.95
N LEU A 41 -24.35 23.84 39.20
CA LEU A 41 -23.66 24.39 40.36
C LEU A 41 -22.55 23.44 40.79
N VAL A 42 -21.40 24.04 41.08
CA VAL A 42 -20.23 23.36 41.62
C VAL A 42 -19.92 23.94 42.98
N TYR A 43 -19.67 23.07 43.96
CA TYR A 43 -19.40 23.48 45.33
C TYR A 43 -18.46 22.50 46.02
N GLY A 44 -17.81 22.94 47.09
CA GLY A 44 -16.89 22.11 47.85
C GLY A 44 -15.93 22.90 48.73
N THR A 45 -14.76 22.33 48.97
CA THR A 45 -13.69 22.91 49.81
C THR A 45 -12.36 22.86 49.09
N GLY A 46 -11.51 23.85 49.31
CA GLY A 46 -10.13 23.89 48.84
C GLY A 46 -9.32 24.91 49.66
N PRO A 47 -8.07 25.21 49.27
CA PRO A 47 -7.21 26.09 50.06
C PRO A 47 -7.88 27.45 50.34
N GLU A 48 -7.88 27.91 51.59
CA GLU A 48 -8.54 29.16 52.01
C GLU A 48 -8.05 30.39 51.24
N ASN A 49 -8.96 31.32 50.95
CA ASN A 49 -8.68 32.60 50.26
C ASN A 49 -7.77 32.46 49.02
N SER A 50 -7.88 31.34 48.31
CA SER A 50 -6.98 30.98 47.22
C SER A 50 -7.71 30.89 45.90
N PRO A 51 -7.04 31.20 44.77
CA PRO A 51 -7.62 31.02 43.45
C PRO A 51 -7.92 29.55 43.14
N LEU A 52 -9.12 29.32 42.61
CA LEU A 52 -9.57 28.04 42.08
C LEU A 52 -10.04 28.23 40.63
N ILE A 53 -9.56 27.39 39.73
CA ILE A 53 -9.98 27.36 38.32
C ILE A 53 -11.06 26.29 38.18
N LEU A 54 -12.20 26.66 37.62
CA LEU A 54 -13.29 25.75 37.25
C LEU A 54 -13.37 25.65 35.73
N ARG A 55 -13.40 24.42 35.22
CA ARG A 55 -13.54 24.14 33.78
C ARG A 55 -14.66 23.15 33.54
N LEU A 56 -15.41 23.39 32.47
CA LEU A 56 -16.35 22.41 31.93
C LEU A 56 -15.79 21.93 30.59
N PHE A 57 -15.51 20.65 30.47
CA PHE A 57 -15.14 20.02 29.21
C PHE A 57 -16.37 19.43 28.53
N ALA A 58 -16.53 19.72 27.24
CA ALA A 58 -17.53 19.11 26.38
C ALA A 58 -17.19 17.64 26.07
N PRO A 59 -18.12 16.85 25.50
CA PRO A 59 -17.87 15.43 25.23
C PRO A 59 -16.71 15.18 24.24
N ASP A 60 -16.43 16.15 23.36
CA ASP A 60 -15.28 16.15 22.43
C ASP A 60 -13.92 16.48 23.10
N GLY A 61 -13.92 16.79 24.39
CA GLY A 61 -12.74 17.15 25.17
C GLY A 61 -12.32 18.62 25.07
N THR A 62 -13.04 19.46 24.32
CA THR A 62 -12.82 20.92 24.30
C THR A 62 -13.35 21.57 25.58
N ILE A 63 -12.88 22.78 25.89
CA ILE A 63 -13.36 23.56 27.03
C ILE A 63 -14.63 24.31 26.61
N ALA A 64 -15.78 23.95 27.20
CA ALA A 64 -17.05 24.62 27.03
C ALA A 64 -17.16 25.89 27.88
N GLU A 65 -16.73 25.81 29.15
CA GLU A 65 -16.73 26.94 30.09
C GLU A 65 -15.43 26.99 30.89
N PHE A 66 -15.00 28.20 31.24
CA PHE A 66 -13.81 28.46 32.06
C PHE A 66 -14.10 29.63 33.00
N GLU A 67 -13.92 29.41 34.29
CA GLU A 67 -14.11 30.42 35.33
C GLU A 67 -12.98 30.37 36.35
N GLN A 68 -12.65 31.51 36.93
CA GLN A 68 -11.70 31.61 38.04
C GLN A 68 -12.39 32.27 39.23
N ILE A 69 -12.41 31.57 40.36
CA ILE A 69 -13.02 32.03 41.61
C ILE A 69 -11.98 32.08 42.73
N ILE A 70 -12.32 32.74 43.83
CA ILE A 70 -11.55 32.72 45.08
C ILE A 70 -12.39 31.95 46.11
N THR A 71 -11.78 30.97 46.78
CA THR A 71 -12.41 30.27 47.91
C THR A 71 -12.65 31.23 49.08
N ASN A 72 -13.64 30.93 49.90
CA ASN A 72 -13.96 31.71 51.09
C ASN A 72 -12.84 31.58 52.15
N THR A 73 -12.97 32.36 53.23
CA THR A 73 -12.05 32.33 54.37
C THR A 73 -12.03 31.00 55.11
N ASP A 74 -13.05 30.17 54.94
CA ASP A 74 -13.17 28.81 55.50
C ASP A 74 -12.89 27.72 54.45
N GLY A 75 -12.30 28.07 53.31
CA GLY A 75 -11.97 27.15 52.22
C GLY A 75 -13.16 26.75 51.34
N SER A 76 -14.39 27.08 51.75
CA SER A 76 -15.59 26.72 51.00
C SER A 76 -15.73 27.50 49.69
N PHE A 77 -16.40 26.90 48.71
CA PHE A 77 -16.83 27.61 47.51
C PHE A 77 -18.17 27.08 46.99
N SER A 78 -18.92 27.94 46.34
CA SER A 78 -20.12 27.58 45.59
C SER A 78 -20.27 28.53 44.41
N HIS A 79 -20.38 27.99 43.20
CA HIS A 79 -20.43 28.77 41.99
C HIS A 79 -21.34 28.12 40.95
N LYS A 80 -22.09 28.95 40.23
CA LYS A 80 -22.90 28.51 39.09
C LYS A 80 -22.07 28.63 37.82
N ILE A 81 -21.74 27.52 37.18
CA ILE A 81 -20.94 27.49 35.96
C ILE A 81 -21.80 27.79 34.74
N LEU A 82 -22.97 27.15 34.62
CA LEU A 82 -23.75 27.17 33.39
C LEU A 82 -25.25 27.05 33.65
N ASP A 83 -26.04 27.89 32.99
CA ASP A 83 -27.45 27.61 32.73
C ASP A 83 -27.53 26.83 31.41
N TRP A 84 -27.96 25.57 31.46
CA TRP A 84 -27.91 24.69 30.28
C TRP A 84 -28.80 25.22 29.14
N PRO A 85 -28.22 25.56 27.97
CA PRO A 85 -29.01 25.96 26.82
C PRO A 85 -29.69 24.75 26.18
N PRO A 86 -30.67 24.95 25.27
CA PRO A 86 -31.14 23.88 24.40
C PRO A 86 -29.99 23.21 23.66
N SER A 87 -30.11 21.90 23.44
CA SER A 87 -29.05 21.15 22.76
C SER A 87 -28.76 21.72 21.37
N SER A 88 -27.48 21.85 21.06
CA SER A 88 -26.97 22.44 19.82
C SER A 88 -25.62 21.83 19.48
N THR A 89 -25.02 22.22 18.35
CA THR A 89 -23.64 21.83 18.02
C THR A 89 -22.62 22.38 19.02
N LYS A 90 -22.93 23.46 19.74
CA LYS A 90 -22.07 24.03 20.79
C LYS A 90 -22.25 23.33 22.14
N TYR A 91 -23.48 22.96 22.49
CA TYR A 91 -23.80 22.21 23.71
C TYR A 91 -24.62 20.96 23.35
N PRO A 92 -23.98 19.93 22.77
CA PRO A 92 -24.65 18.68 22.44
C PRO A 92 -24.95 17.87 23.69
N PHE A 93 -25.93 16.98 23.61
CA PHE A 93 -26.11 15.96 24.65
C PHE A 93 -24.89 15.03 24.72
N GLY A 94 -24.57 14.57 25.93
CA GLY A 94 -23.40 13.73 26.15
C GLY A 94 -22.82 13.89 27.55
N THR A 95 -21.63 13.32 27.74
CA THR A 95 -20.90 13.33 29.00
C THR A 95 -19.91 14.48 29.03
N TYR A 96 -20.10 15.38 29.97
CA TYR A 96 -19.23 16.52 30.22
C TYR A 96 -18.37 16.22 31.44
N THR A 97 -17.16 16.80 31.50
CA THR A 97 -16.30 16.71 32.68
C THR A 97 -16.18 18.07 33.34
N VAL A 98 -16.61 18.17 34.59
CA VAL A 98 -16.31 19.32 35.44
C VAL A 98 -14.97 19.08 36.09
N GLU A 99 -14.10 20.09 36.07
CA GLU A 99 -12.79 20.04 36.72
C GLU A 99 -12.58 21.27 37.59
N ALA A 100 -12.14 21.05 38.83
CA ALA A 100 -11.60 22.09 39.69
C ALA A 100 -10.08 21.90 39.80
N ILE A 101 -9.33 23.00 39.74
CA ILE A 101 -7.86 23.01 39.87
C ILE A 101 -7.43 24.12 40.83
N THR A 102 -6.63 23.76 41.83
CA THR A 102 -5.98 24.71 42.74
C THR A 102 -4.76 25.37 42.10
N ASN A 103 -4.34 26.52 42.63
CA ASN A 103 -3.11 27.19 42.23
C ASN A 103 -1.82 26.35 42.45
N VAL A 104 -1.87 25.31 43.27
CA VAL A 104 -0.77 24.37 43.52
C VAL A 104 -0.81 23.12 42.63
N GLY A 105 -1.80 23.02 41.72
CA GLY A 105 -1.89 21.97 40.70
C GLY A 105 -2.67 20.72 41.13
N GLU A 106 -3.29 20.72 42.30
CA GLU A 106 -4.24 19.67 42.69
C GLU A 106 -5.52 19.81 41.88
N SER A 107 -6.04 18.70 41.36
CA SER A 107 -7.23 18.69 40.49
C SER A 107 -8.21 17.60 40.90
N GLN A 108 -9.50 17.94 40.86
CA GLN A 108 -10.58 16.98 40.94
C GLN A 108 -11.48 17.07 39.70
N LYS A 109 -11.90 15.91 39.18
CA LYS A 109 -12.80 15.78 38.03
C LYS A 109 -14.08 15.03 38.40
N ILE A 110 -15.20 15.46 37.85
CA ILE A 110 -16.50 14.79 37.96
C ILE A 110 -17.15 14.76 36.58
N ASP A 111 -17.53 13.56 36.14
CA ASP A 111 -18.31 13.39 34.93
C ASP A 111 -19.81 13.58 35.23
N ILE A 112 -20.45 14.38 34.40
CA ILE A 112 -21.89 14.69 34.45
C ILE A 112 -22.50 14.46 33.07
N LYS A 113 -23.81 14.22 33.01
CA LYS A 113 -24.52 13.97 31.75
C LYS A 113 -25.49 15.09 31.43
N PHE A 114 -25.41 15.64 30.22
CA PHE A 114 -26.46 16.51 29.69
C PHE A 114 -27.37 15.71 28.76
N ALA A 115 -28.67 15.69 29.05
CA ALA A 115 -29.66 14.87 28.36
C ALA A 115 -30.99 15.63 28.14
N SER A 116 -31.85 15.07 27.29
CA SER A 116 -33.16 15.64 26.99
C SER A 116 -34.14 15.61 28.17
N SER A 117 -33.94 14.70 29.12
CA SER A 117 -34.67 14.62 30.39
C SER A 117 -33.73 14.20 31.53
N THR A 118 -34.16 14.47 32.76
CA THR A 118 -33.50 13.98 33.99
C THR A 118 -34.15 12.70 34.51
N GLU A 119 -34.97 12.01 33.70
CA GLU A 119 -35.59 10.76 34.13
C GLU A 119 -34.51 9.70 34.34
N LEU A 120 -34.47 9.18 35.57
CA LEU A 120 -33.51 8.20 36.02
C LEU A 120 -33.81 6.84 35.39
N GLU A 121 -33.30 6.56 34.20
CA GLU A 121 -32.89 5.19 33.93
C GLU A 121 -31.69 4.90 34.85
N LEU A 122 -31.73 3.79 35.60
CA LEU A 122 -30.69 3.32 36.54
C LEU A 122 -29.38 2.91 35.84
N ILE A 123 -29.01 3.60 34.76
CA ILE A 123 -27.83 3.32 33.96
C ILE A 123 -26.70 4.24 34.48
N PRO A 124 -25.54 3.68 34.84
CA PRO A 124 -24.38 4.50 35.21
C PRO A 124 -24.02 5.49 34.08
N ILE A 125 -23.56 6.68 34.46
CA ILE A 125 -23.05 7.65 33.49
C ILE A 125 -21.77 7.07 32.88
N GLU A 126 -21.90 6.58 31.65
CA GLU A 126 -20.80 6.03 30.88
C GLU A 126 -20.56 6.90 29.64
N ARG A 127 -19.33 7.39 29.50
CA ARG A 127 -18.87 8.08 28.30
C ARG A 127 -18.61 7.05 27.21
N LYS A 128 -19.27 7.19 26.05
CA LYS A 128 -19.10 6.25 24.95
C LYS A 128 -18.02 6.74 23.99
N ILE A 129 -16.82 6.18 24.08
CA ILE A 129 -15.76 6.42 23.09
C ILE A 129 -15.79 5.33 22.02
N THR A 130 -15.72 5.72 20.74
CA THR A 130 -15.64 4.80 19.61
C THR A 130 -14.41 5.11 18.77
N THR A 131 -13.57 4.09 18.56
CA THR A 131 -12.40 4.12 17.66
C THR A 131 -12.71 3.31 16.40
N GLN A 132 -12.62 3.93 15.23
CA GLN A 132 -12.76 3.27 13.92
C GLN A 132 -11.43 3.39 13.17
N VAL A 133 -11.00 2.29 12.54
CA VAL A 133 -9.70 2.22 11.84
C VAL A 133 -9.95 1.90 10.37
N PHE A 134 -9.41 2.73 9.49
CA PHE A 134 -9.48 2.58 8.05
C PHE A 134 -8.07 2.36 7.52
N ALA A 135 -7.79 1.13 7.10
CA ALA A 135 -6.56 0.76 6.44
C ALA A 135 -6.87 0.21 5.04
N PRO A 136 -5.95 0.34 4.06
CA PRO A 136 -6.10 -0.36 2.80
C PRO A 136 -6.11 -1.87 3.04
N GLU A 137 -6.97 -2.59 2.33
CA GLU A 137 -7.04 -4.06 2.43
C GLU A 137 -5.75 -4.72 1.92
N MET A 138 -5.16 -4.14 0.87
CA MET A 138 -3.92 -4.59 0.26
C MET A 138 -2.92 -3.43 0.11
N ALA A 139 -1.64 -3.71 0.31
CA ALA A 139 -0.54 -2.79 0.08
C ALA A 139 0.69 -3.51 -0.51
N ALA A 140 1.68 -2.74 -0.93
CA ALA A 140 2.94 -3.26 -1.45
C ALA A 140 4.08 -3.10 -0.45
N ALA A 141 4.98 -4.08 -0.40
CA ALA A 141 6.25 -3.97 0.30
C ALA A 141 7.03 -2.74 -0.22
N ASP A 142 7.71 -2.07 0.71
CA ASP A 142 8.53 -0.89 0.46
C ASP A 142 7.79 0.34 -0.11
N ARG A 143 6.45 0.35 -0.08
CA ARG A 143 5.63 1.51 -0.45
C ARG A 143 4.85 2.00 0.76
N SER A 144 4.92 3.31 1.02
CA SER A 144 4.18 3.89 2.13
C SER A 144 2.68 3.92 1.84
N PHE A 145 1.88 3.71 2.88
CA PHE A 145 0.44 3.93 2.86
C PHE A 145 -0.01 4.54 4.19
N ARG A 146 -1.22 5.11 4.21
CA ARG A 146 -1.78 5.73 5.40
C ARG A 146 -2.87 4.86 5.99
N VAL A 147 -2.88 4.78 7.31
CA VAL A 147 -3.96 4.21 8.10
C VAL A 147 -4.63 5.37 8.84
N PHE A 148 -5.93 5.53 8.64
CA PHE A 148 -6.72 6.58 9.26
C PHE A 148 -7.46 6.04 10.48
N VAL A 149 -7.61 6.87 11.49
CA VAL A 149 -8.29 6.53 12.75
C VAL A 149 -9.28 7.62 13.07
N GLN A 150 -10.57 7.27 13.14
CA GLN A 150 -11.59 8.18 13.63
C GLN A 150 -11.91 7.88 15.08
N VAL A 151 -11.84 8.89 15.94
CA VAL A 151 -12.16 8.79 17.37
C VAL A 151 -13.33 9.71 17.68
N THR A 152 -14.39 9.14 18.24
CA THR A 152 -15.56 9.90 18.70
C THR A 152 -15.86 9.64 20.16
N SER A 153 -16.45 10.61 20.85
CA SER A 153 -16.91 10.54 22.23
C SER A 153 -18.35 11.06 22.29
N ASP A 154 -19.28 10.20 22.67
CA ASP A 154 -20.73 10.43 22.60
C ASP A 154 -21.20 10.93 21.21
N GLY A 155 -20.52 10.47 20.15
CA GLY A 155 -20.80 10.83 18.76
C GLY A 155 -20.09 12.09 18.24
N LEU A 156 -19.38 12.84 19.09
CA LEU A 156 -18.59 14.01 18.68
C LEU A 156 -17.15 13.63 18.38
N LEU A 157 -16.52 14.31 17.44
CA LEU A 157 -15.11 14.12 17.07
C LEU A 157 -14.20 14.54 18.23
N VAL A 158 -13.37 13.61 18.73
CA VAL A 158 -12.48 13.90 19.86
C VAL A 158 -11.37 14.86 19.42
N SER A 159 -11.22 15.96 20.14
CA SER A 159 -10.13 16.90 19.95
C SER A 159 -8.87 16.51 20.75
N GLY A 160 -7.71 17.05 20.36
CA GLY A 160 -6.47 16.93 21.13
C GLY A 160 -5.33 16.22 20.41
N ASP A 161 -4.11 16.41 20.92
CA ASP A 161 -2.86 15.90 20.35
C ASP A 161 -2.92 14.39 20.06
N ALA A 162 -2.68 14.02 18.80
CA ALA A 162 -2.70 12.65 18.31
C ALA A 162 -1.83 11.71 19.15
N LYS A 163 -0.67 12.19 19.62
CA LYS A 163 0.28 11.42 20.43
C LYS A 163 -0.23 11.13 21.84
N LYS A 164 -1.18 11.93 22.33
CA LYS A 164 -1.85 11.70 23.62
C LYS A 164 -3.07 10.80 23.43
N VAL A 165 -3.93 11.14 22.47
CA VAL A 165 -5.18 10.42 22.20
C VAL A 165 -4.89 8.98 21.81
N LEU A 166 -3.89 8.72 20.94
CA LEU A 166 -3.58 7.39 20.40
C LEU A 166 -2.25 6.81 20.93
N SER A 167 -1.81 7.26 22.11
CA SER A 167 -0.50 6.94 22.72
C SER A 167 -0.20 5.44 22.88
N SER A 168 -1.23 4.58 22.98
CA SER A 168 -1.08 3.13 23.18
C SER A 168 -1.23 2.31 21.88
N SER A 169 -1.35 2.98 20.74
CA SER A 169 -1.53 2.33 19.44
C SER A 169 -0.26 1.63 18.98
N HIS A 170 -0.41 0.46 18.35
CA HIS A 170 0.68 -0.37 17.89
C HIS A 170 0.30 -1.18 16.65
N ILE A 171 1.31 -1.72 15.99
CA ILE A 171 1.16 -2.61 14.84
C ILE A 171 1.75 -3.99 15.17
N HIS A 172 1.04 -5.05 14.79
CA HIS A 172 1.56 -6.41 14.74
C HIS A 172 2.07 -6.70 13.34
N SER A 173 3.36 -7.01 13.24
CA SER A 173 4.02 -7.40 11.99
C SER A 173 3.81 -8.89 11.68
N PRO A 174 3.96 -9.31 10.41
CA PRO A 174 3.85 -10.72 10.01
C PRO A 174 4.81 -11.67 10.74
N ASP A 175 5.95 -11.17 11.19
CA ASP A 175 6.96 -11.93 11.95
C ASP A 175 6.64 -12.04 13.46
N GLY A 176 5.46 -11.58 13.89
CA GLY A 176 5.00 -11.60 15.27
C GLY A 176 5.53 -10.46 16.13
N LYS A 177 6.32 -9.53 15.58
CA LYS A 177 6.80 -8.37 16.33
C LYS A 177 5.70 -7.33 16.53
N VAL A 178 5.78 -6.62 17.66
CA VAL A 178 4.92 -5.48 17.96
C VAL A 178 5.74 -4.20 17.89
N GLN A 179 5.26 -3.21 17.16
CA GLN A 179 5.89 -1.89 17.06
C GLN A 179 4.92 -0.81 17.54
N SER A 180 5.37 0.04 18.47
CA SER A 180 4.59 1.18 18.93
C SER A 180 4.46 2.24 17.84
N LEU A 181 3.26 2.81 17.72
CA LEU A 181 2.95 3.91 16.81
C LEU A 181 2.80 5.26 17.54
N ALA A 182 2.97 5.28 18.86
CA ALA A 182 2.70 6.44 19.74
C ALA A 182 3.30 7.76 19.24
N MET A 183 4.53 7.71 18.72
CA MET A 183 5.26 8.88 18.25
C MET A 183 5.04 9.22 16.77
N SER A 184 4.36 8.35 16.02
CA SER A 184 4.13 8.47 14.58
C SER A 184 2.71 8.89 14.23
N MET A 185 1.83 9.04 15.23
CA MET A 185 0.46 9.50 15.04
C MET A 185 0.42 10.99 14.74
N GLU A 186 -0.35 11.34 13.73
CA GLU A 186 -0.59 12.71 13.30
C GLU A 186 -2.10 13.00 13.25
N MET A 187 -2.47 14.26 13.45
CA MET A 187 -3.85 14.70 13.31
C MET A 187 -4.05 15.24 11.89
N LEU A 188 -5.04 14.70 11.17
CA LEU A 188 -5.49 15.25 9.90
C LEU A 188 -6.55 16.32 10.14
N HIS A 189 -7.52 16.02 11.00
CA HIS A 189 -8.61 16.89 11.42
C HIS A 189 -9.05 16.49 12.84
N GLU A 190 -9.89 17.29 13.50
CA GLU A 190 -10.44 16.92 14.80
C GLU A 190 -11.16 15.57 14.71
N GLY A 191 -10.87 14.68 15.66
CA GLY A 191 -11.34 13.30 15.68
C GLY A 191 -10.84 12.42 14.54
N LEU A 192 -10.02 12.91 13.60
CA LEU A 192 -9.47 12.14 12.49
C LEU A 192 -7.95 12.20 12.47
N TYR A 193 -7.34 11.06 12.76
CA TYR A 193 -5.90 10.89 12.88
C TYR A 193 -5.38 9.96 11.79
N PHE A 194 -4.08 9.97 11.58
CA PHE A 194 -3.44 9.00 10.69
C PHE A 194 -2.03 8.65 11.13
N VAL A 195 -1.56 7.53 10.61
CA VAL A 195 -0.15 7.14 10.61
C VAL A 195 0.26 6.74 9.20
N GLU A 196 1.43 7.18 8.77
CA GLU A 196 2.05 6.69 7.54
C GLU A 196 2.97 5.51 7.86
N TYR A 197 2.74 4.37 7.21
CA TYR A 197 3.47 3.13 7.45
C TYR A 197 4.11 2.62 6.16
N THR A 198 5.35 2.17 6.24
CA THR A 198 6.07 1.53 5.12
C THR A 198 6.46 0.10 5.52
N PRO A 199 5.74 -0.93 5.02
CA PRO A 199 6.05 -2.31 5.33
C PRO A 199 7.33 -2.74 4.60
N ARG A 200 8.11 -3.63 5.23
CA ARG A 200 9.38 -4.15 4.67
C ARG A 200 9.34 -5.63 4.34
N ILE A 201 8.32 -6.33 4.82
CA ILE A 201 8.13 -7.76 4.60
C ILE A 201 6.70 -7.99 4.13
N GLU A 202 6.52 -9.05 3.35
CA GLU A 202 5.20 -9.50 2.93
C GLU A 202 4.44 -10.16 4.10
N GLY A 203 3.11 -10.14 4.02
CA GLY A 203 2.21 -10.76 4.98
C GLY A 203 1.20 -9.79 5.58
N THR A 204 0.44 -10.28 6.55
CA THR A 204 -0.64 -9.51 7.19
C THR A 204 -0.11 -8.66 8.33
N TYR A 205 -0.33 -7.35 8.23
CA TYR A 205 -0.11 -6.40 9.31
C TYR A 205 -1.43 -6.08 10.00
N ILE A 206 -1.45 -6.04 11.33
CA ILE A 206 -2.64 -5.66 12.12
C ILE A 206 -2.34 -4.35 12.84
N PHE A 207 -3.07 -3.30 12.47
CA PHE A 207 -3.07 -2.01 13.12
C PHE A 207 -4.06 -2.05 14.27
N HIS A 208 -3.59 -2.03 15.51
CA HIS A 208 -4.42 -1.96 16.70
C HIS A 208 -4.32 -0.56 17.32
N MET A 209 -5.39 0.22 17.12
CA MET A 209 -5.48 1.61 17.54
C MET A 209 -6.22 1.70 18.86
N VAL A 210 -5.62 2.37 19.83
CA VAL A 210 -6.17 2.51 21.18
C VAL A 210 -6.29 3.98 21.48
N ALA A 211 -7.53 4.47 21.54
CA ALA A 211 -7.83 5.86 21.85
C ALA A 211 -8.14 6.02 23.34
N PHE A 212 -7.63 7.10 23.94
CA PHE A 212 -7.93 7.52 25.30
C PHE A 212 -8.45 8.96 25.28
N SER A 213 -9.60 9.20 25.91
CA SER A 213 -10.11 10.55 26.14
C SER A 213 -10.83 10.61 27.48
N GLN A 214 -10.49 11.63 28.28
CA GLN A 214 -11.17 11.95 29.55
C GLN A 214 -11.41 10.72 30.47
N GLY A 215 -10.44 9.82 30.59
CA GLY A 215 -10.51 8.67 31.50
C GLY A 215 -11.05 7.37 30.87
N THR A 216 -11.62 7.42 29.68
CA THR A 216 -12.18 6.25 28.98
C THR A 216 -11.27 5.83 27.81
N GLN A 217 -11.25 4.53 27.51
CA GLN A 217 -10.51 3.95 26.37
C GLN A 217 -11.46 3.33 25.35
N SER A 218 -11.03 3.31 24.09
CA SER A 218 -11.71 2.59 23.01
C SER A 218 -10.71 2.01 22.03
N HIS A 219 -11.01 0.81 21.54
CA HIS A 219 -10.13 0.02 20.69
C HIS A 219 -10.73 -0.09 19.29
N GLY A 220 -9.87 -0.05 18.28
CA GLY A 220 -10.22 -0.38 16.91
C GLY A 220 -9.06 -1.07 16.22
N SER A 221 -9.36 -2.00 15.31
CA SER A 221 -8.34 -2.71 14.57
C SER A 221 -8.66 -2.81 13.10
N ALA A 222 -7.63 -2.76 12.26
CA ALA A 222 -7.72 -3.05 10.84
C ALA A 222 -6.52 -3.90 10.40
N ALA A 223 -6.71 -4.74 9.40
CA ALA A 223 -5.65 -5.57 8.84
C ALA A 223 -5.36 -5.15 7.39
N THR A 224 -4.08 -5.19 7.02
CA THR A 224 -3.61 -4.94 5.66
C THR A 224 -2.74 -6.10 5.23
N LEU A 225 -3.06 -6.72 4.09
CA LEU A 225 -2.21 -7.72 3.45
C LEU A 225 -1.16 -7.02 2.59
N VAL A 226 0.11 -7.21 2.91
CA VAL A 226 1.23 -6.67 2.14
C VAL A 226 1.76 -7.74 1.19
N LEU A 227 1.84 -7.39 -0.09
CA LEU A 227 2.35 -8.21 -1.18
C LEU A 227 3.65 -7.60 -1.73
N GLY A 228 4.44 -8.36 -2.48
CA GLY A 228 5.66 -7.84 -3.11
C GLY A 228 5.42 -6.70 -4.12
N GLN A 229 4.21 -6.62 -4.69
CA GLN A 229 3.80 -5.54 -5.60
C GLN A 229 2.35 -5.13 -5.38
N ASP A 230 2.02 -3.88 -5.74
CA ASP A 230 0.64 -3.40 -5.80
C ASP A 230 0.01 -3.71 -7.17
N LEU A 231 -1.29 -3.47 -7.28
CA LEU A 231 -2.04 -3.61 -8.53
C LEU A 231 -1.44 -2.77 -9.67
N GLY A 232 -0.85 -1.61 -9.35
CA GLY A 232 -0.17 -0.76 -10.32
C GLY A 232 1.09 -1.41 -10.90
N GLY A 233 1.90 -2.08 -10.06
CA GLY A 233 3.06 -2.86 -10.49
C GLY A 233 2.66 -4.02 -11.40
N ILE A 234 1.66 -4.81 -10.99
CA ILE A 234 1.14 -5.95 -11.77
C ILE A 234 0.59 -5.47 -13.12
N SER A 235 -0.18 -4.37 -13.14
CA SER A 235 -0.74 -3.81 -14.37
C SER A 235 0.35 -3.42 -15.38
N LYS A 236 1.45 -2.81 -14.92
CA LYS A 236 2.59 -2.49 -15.78
C LYS A 236 3.26 -3.75 -16.34
N GLN A 237 3.41 -4.79 -15.53
CA GLN A 237 3.96 -6.07 -15.99
C GLN A 237 3.08 -6.72 -17.06
N ILE A 238 1.75 -6.64 -16.93
CA ILE A 238 0.81 -7.13 -17.94
C ILE A 238 0.97 -6.35 -19.26
N VAL A 239 1.11 -5.02 -19.23
CA VAL A 239 1.33 -4.21 -20.43
C VAL A 239 2.63 -4.58 -21.13
N ILE A 240 3.72 -4.75 -20.37
CA ILE A 240 5.01 -5.17 -20.93
C ILE A 240 4.90 -6.56 -21.55
N LEU A 241 4.18 -7.49 -20.90
CA LEU A 241 3.97 -8.82 -21.43
C LEU A 241 3.16 -8.80 -22.74
N ASP A 242 2.13 -7.95 -22.84
CA ASP A 242 1.32 -7.77 -24.04
C ASP A 242 2.16 -7.22 -25.22
N GLU A 243 3.06 -6.27 -24.95
CA GLU A 243 4.00 -5.74 -25.94
C GLU A 243 4.98 -6.82 -26.44
N VAL A 244 5.52 -7.63 -25.54
CA VAL A 244 6.41 -8.76 -25.89
C VAL A 244 5.66 -9.81 -26.71
N LEU A 245 4.41 -10.14 -26.34
CA LEU A 245 3.57 -11.09 -27.08
C LEU A 245 3.22 -10.56 -28.47
N THR A 246 2.90 -9.27 -28.59
CA THR A 246 2.63 -8.62 -29.88
C THR A 246 3.86 -8.69 -30.79
N THR A 247 5.03 -8.33 -30.25
CA THR A 247 6.30 -8.40 -31.00
C THR A 247 6.61 -9.84 -31.44
N ALA A 248 6.39 -10.82 -30.56
CA ALA A 248 6.57 -12.23 -30.90
C ALA A 248 5.60 -12.67 -32.01
N SER A 249 4.34 -12.24 -31.96
CA SER A 249 3.34 -12.52 -32.98
C SER A 249 3.72 -11.91 -34.34
N ASP A 250 4.19 -10.66 -34.37
CA ASP A 250 4.62 -10.00 -35.60
C ASP A 250 5.83 -10.70 -36.22
N ASN A 251 6.80 -11.11 -35.40
CA ASN A 251 7.94 -11.89 -35.87
C ASN A 251 7.52 -13.26 -36.44
N LEU A 252 6.50 -13.92 -35.87
CA LEU A 252 5.96 -15.15 -36.43
C LEU A 252 5.25 -14.93 -37.77
N ASN A 253 4.55 -13.81 -37.95
CA ASN A 253 3.93 -13.44 -39.23
C ASN A 253 4.98 -13.19 -40.32
N VAL A 254 6.09 -12.53 -39.97
CA VAL A 254 7.24 -12.35 -40.88
C VAL A 254 7.85 -13.70 -41.23
N LEU A 255 8.14 -14.54 -40.23
CA LEU A 255 8.69 -15.89 -40.46
C LEU A 255 7.77 -16.74 -41.35
N GLN A 256 6.45 -16.68 -41.15
CA GLN A 256 5.49 -17.37 -42.00
C GLN A 256 5.56 -16.88 -43.45
N THR A 257 5.65 -15.56 -43.65
CA THR A 257 5.78 -14.95 -44.98
C THR A 257 7.07 -15.39 -45.67
N ASP A 258 8.19 -15.39 -44.94
CA ASP A 258 9.49 -15.83 -45.44
C ASP A 258 9.48 -17.32 -45.83
N ILE A 259 8.85 -18.18 -45.02
CA ILE A 259 8.70 -19.61 -45.34
C ILE A 259 7.88 -19.81 -46.61
N HIS A 260 6.79 -19.06 -46.79
CA HIS A 260 6.00 -19.13 -48.02
C HIS A 260 6.81 -18.63 -49.23
N GLY A 261 7.58 -17.55 -49.08
CA GLY A 261 8.48 -17.06 -50.12
C GLY A 261 9.60 -18.04 -50.48
N PHE A 262 10.14 -18.75 -49.50
CA PHE A 262 11.09 -19.84 -49.75
C PHE A 262 10.42 -20.99 -50.49
N GLY A 263 9.19 -21.35 -50.12
CA GLY A 263 8.39 -22.37 -50.78
C GLY A 263 8.14 -22.05 -52.25
N SER A 264 7.77 -20.81 -52.60
CA SER A 264 7.59 -20.40 -53.99
C SER A 264 8.91 -20.43 -54.77
N THR A 265 10.00 -19.96 -54.15
CA THR A 265 11.34 -20.00 -54.78
C THR A 265 11.77 -21.44 -55.09
N LEU A 266 11.49 -22.37 -54.17
CA LEU A 266 11.80 -23.79 -54.35
C LEU A 266 10.97 -24.41 -55.48
N GLU A 267 9.68 -24.07 -55.58
CA GLU A 267 8.79 -24.54 -56.65
C GLU A 267 9.24 -24.02 -58.03
N ASP A 268 9.60 -22.74 -58.12
CA ASP A 268 10.13 -22.14 -59.36
C ASP A 268 11.46 -22.80 -59.79
N ALA A 269 12.35 -23.05 -58.84
CA ALA A 269 13.60 -23.77 -59.08
C ALA A 269 13.35 -25.22 -59.55
N SER A 270 12.41 -25.92 -58.91
CA SER A 270 12.00 -27.28 -59.30
C SER A 270 11.44 -27.31 -60.72
N THR A 271 10.56 -26.38 -61.07
CA THR A 271 10.00 -26.23 -62.42
C THR A 271 11.09 -25.96 -63.46
N THR A 272 12.02 -25.05 -63.15
CA THR A 272 13.15 -24.72 -64.02
C THR A 272 14.06 -25.93 -64.26
N LEU A 273 14.37 -26.69 -63.22
CA LEU A 273 15.15 -27.93 -63.32
C LEU A 273 14.43 -28.97 -64.19
N ARG A 274 13.14 -29.18 -63.98
CA ARG A 274 12.33 -30.12 -64.78
C ARG A 274 12.33 -29.77 -66.27
N ASN A 275 12.18 -28.48 -66.60
CA ASN A 275 12.23 -28.00 -67.99
C ASN A 275 13.62 -28.16 -68.60
N SER A 276 14.67 -27.91 -67.82
CA SER A 276 16.06 -28.10 -68.24
C SER A 276 16.35 -29.56 -68.55
N VAL A 277 15.92 -30.50 -67.69
CA VAL A 277 16.06 -31.94 -67.93
C VAL A 277 15.34 -32.34 -69.22
N THR A 278 14.12 -31.87 -69.45
CA THR A 278 13.37 -32.15 -70.67
C THR A 278 14.10 -31.65 -71.93
N THR A 279 14.72 -30.47 -71.84
CA THR A 279 15.49 -29.88 -72.95
C THR A 279 16.78 -30.65 -73.21
N ILE A 280 17.46 -31.10 -72.15
CA ILE A 280 18.66 -31.94 -72.25
C ILE A 280 18.30 -33.28 -72.92
N ASP A 281 17.23 -33.94 -72.49
CA ASP A 281 16.79 -35.22 -73.07
C ASP A 281 16.52 -35.09 -74.57
N ALA A 282 15.83 -34.03 -75.00
CA ALA A 282 15.56 -33.76 -76.41
C ALA A 282 16.86 -33.50 -77.21
N SER A 283 17.81 -32.76 -76.60
CA SER A 283 19.11 -32.48 -77.21
C SER A 283 19.96 -33.75 -77.35
N VAL A 284 20.01 -34.58 -76.31
CA VAL A 284 20.72 -35.86 -76.30
C VAL A 284 20.13 -36.82 -77.34
N SER A 285 18.79 -36.90 -77.43
CA SER A 285 18.12 -37.70 -78.46
C SER A 285 18.47 -37.22 -79.88
N SER A 286 18.46 -35.91 -80.12
CA SER A 286 18.84 -35.32 -81.41
C SER A 286 20.31 -35.57 -81.75
N MET A 287 21.21 -35.47 -80.76
CA MET A 287 22.63 -35.80 -80.93
C MET A 287 22.84 -37.27 -81.24
N SER A 288 22.10 -38.18 -80.59
CA SER A 288 22.15 -39.61 -80.89
C SER A 288 21.80 -39.88 -82.35
N LEU A 289 20.69 -39.29 -82.84
CA LEU A 289 20.31 -39.41 -84.25
C LEU A 289 21.37 -38.83 -85.19
N ALA A 290 22.00 -37.72 -84.82
CA ALA A 290 23.08 -37.14 -85.62
C ALA A 290 24.31 -38.07 -85.68
N VAL A 291 24.65 -38.74 -84.58
CA VAL A 291 25.73 -39.74 -84.53
C VAL A 291 25.39 -40.95 -85.39
N ASP A 292 24.17 -41.49 -85.31
CA ASP A 292 23.72 -42.60 -86.15
C ASP A 292 23.83 -42.25 -87.64
N ASN A 293 23.40 -41.05 -88.02
CA ASN A 293 23.53 -40.56 -89.40
C ASN A 293 25.01 -40.42 -89.85
N ILE A 294 25.91 -39.98 -88.96
CA ILE A 294 27.34 -39.90 -89.25
C ILE A 294 27.95 -41.29 -89.42
N GLU A 295 27.54 -42.25 -88.59
CA GLU A 295 27.97 -43.65 -88.69
C GLU A 295 27.56 -44.24 -90.04
N GLU A 296 26.30 -44.06 -90.46
CA GLU A 296 25.81 -44.50 -91.77
C GLU A 296 26.57 -43.82 -92.92
N ALA A 297 26.78 -42.51 -92.86
CA ALA A 297 27.54 -41.77 -93.87
C ALA A 297 29.00 -42.24 -93.96
N SER A 298 29.63 -42.52 -92.80
CA SER A 298 30.99 -43.07 -92.73
C SER A 298 31.08 -44.45 -93.37
N LEU A 299 30.11 -45.33 -93.11
CA LEU A 299 30.00 -46.64 -93.75
C LEU A 299 29.84 -46.52 -95.28
N GLN A 300 29.01 -45.58 -95.75
CA GLN A 300 28.85 -45.31 -97.19
C GLN A 300 30.15 -44.82 -97.82
N VAL A 301 30.85 -43.86 -97.19
CA VAL A 301 32.14 -43.35 -97.68
C VAL A 301 33.16 -44.49 -97.77
N ASN A 302 33.27 -45.33 -96.74
CA ASN A 302 34.16 -46.49 -96.76
C ASN A 302 33.78 -47.47 -97.89
N SER A 303 32.49 -47.74 -98.10
CA SER A 303 32.01 -48.57 -99.21
C SER A 303 32.40 -48.04 -100.59
N LEU A 304 32.47 -46.72 -100.76
CA LEU A 304 32.95 -46.08 -101.99
C LEU A 304 34.48 -46.08 -102.11
N LEU A 305 35.19 -45.91 -100.99
CA LEU A 305 36.65 -45.80 -100.98
C LEU A 305 37.35 -47.15 -101.22
N PHE A 306 36.79 -48.25 -100.71
CA PHE A 306 37.38 -49.59 -100.85
C PHE A 306 37.55 -50.04 -102.32
N PRO A 307 36.54 -49.94 -103.20
CA PRO A 307 36.70 -50.22 -104.63
C PRO A 307 37.73 -49.32 -105.31
N ILE A 308 37.78 -48.03 -104.96
CA ILE A 308 38.75 -47.07 -105.52
C ILE A 308 40.17 -47.45 -105.12
N MET A 309 40.41 -47.72 -103.84
CA MET A 309 41.72 -48.17 -103.34
C MET A 309 42.14 -49.50 -103.97
N GLY A 310 41.20 -50.44 -104.13
CA GLY A 310 41.43 -51.69 -104.85
C GLY A 310 41.83 -51.45 -106.31
N ALA A 311 41.14 -50.55 -107.02
CA ALA A 311 41.48 -50.18 -108.40
C ALA A 311 42.88 -49.53 -108.50
N ILE A 312 43.23 -48.61 -107.58
CA ILE A 312 44.57 -48.01 -107.52
C ILE A 312 45.65 -49.08 -107.30
N ALA A 313 45.43 -50.01 -106.37
CA ALA A 313 46.37 -51.11 -106.11
C ALA A 313 46.57 -52.01 -107.33
N VAL A 314 45.50 -52.33 -108.07
CA VAL A 314 45.58 -53.09 -109.33
C VAL A 314 46.37 -52.34 -110.39
N ILE A 315 46.10 -51.04 -110.57
CA ILE A 315 46.83 -50.18 -111.51
C ILE A 315 48.32 -50.15 -111.17
N LEU A 316 48.67 -49.97 -109.89
CA LEU A 316 50.06 -49.97 -109.42
C LEU A 316 50.74 -51.32 -109.66
N ALA A 317 50.08 -52.44 -109.34
CA ALA A 317 50.60 -53.78 -109.61
C ALA A 317 50.86 -54.02 -111.10
N LEU A 318 49.94 -53.56 -111.97
CA LEU A 318 50.12 -53.59 -113.43
C LEU A 318 51.33 -52.76 -113.86
N GLN A 319 51.46 -51.53 -113.36
CA GLN A 319 52.60 -50.66 -113.66
C GLN A 319 53.93 -51.29 -113.26
N ILE A 320 54.03 -51.88 -112.06
CA ILE A 320 55.22 -52.58 -111.57
C ILE A 320 55.54 -53.80 -112.46
N SER A 321 54.54 -54.60 -112.81
CA SER A 321 54.71 -55.77 -113.69
C SER A 321 55.23 -55.37 -115.09
N ILE A 322 54.70 -54.28 -115.66
CA ILE A 322 55.15 -53.73 -116.94
C ILE A 322 56.60 -53.24 -116.86
N ILE A 323 56.98 -52.57 -115.78
CA ILE A 323 58.35 -52.08 -115.55
C ILE A 323 59.33 -53.25 -115.35
N ALA A 324 58.95 -54.26 -114.57
CA ALA A 324 59.77 -55.45 -114.33
C ALA A 324 60.00 -56.29 -115.60
N ARG A 325 59.07 -56.28 -116.56
CA ARG A 325 59.19 -56.98 -117.85
C ARG A 325 60.06 -56.23 -118.88
N ARG A 326 60.37 -54.95 -118.65
CA ARG A 326 61.17 -54.08 -119.53
C ARG A 326 62.65 -53.94 -119.11
N ARG A 327 63.09 -54.71 -118.10
CA ARG A 327 64.50 -54.92 -117.75
C ARG A 327 64.91 -56.33 -118.14
#